data_AF-A0A7W7KCY6-F1
#
_entry.id   AF-A0A7W7KCY6-F1
#
_cell.length_a   1.000
_cell.length_b   1.000
_cell.length_c   1.000
_cell.angle_alpha   90.00
_cell.angle_beta   90.00
_cell.angle_gamma   90.00
#
_symmetry.space_group_name_H-M   'P 1'
#
loop_
_entity.id
_entity.type
_entity.pdbx_description
1 polymer ?
#
loop_
_entity_poly.entity_id
_entity_poly.type
_entity_poly.pdbx_seq_one_letter_code
_entity_poly.pdbx_strand_id
1 'polypeptide(L)'
;MFLEKIPLESPQGAQIEAHRLIICKIILMEMDRKNIRAISLRHTPGIKHKTVRKRLQSGHVPGEEQALLIHHLRLDPDRIAFIVSCLGEAEFYFTDHCTVMYDLTTQLIAVMRETLPALGGDFMPIKDQYGIIARKIRGLVVEQHRRNLERFVLDQNASE
;
A
#
# COMPACT_ATOMS: atom_id res chain seq x y z
N MET A 1 -13.04 -21.71 16.86
CA MET A 1 -13.15 -20.23 16.90
C MET A 1 -13.56 -19.77 15.51
N PHE A 2 -14.81 -19.34 15.36
CA PHE A 2 -15.26 -18.72 14.12
C PHE A 2 -14.77 -17.27 14.14
N LEU A 3 -13.85 -16.93 13.24
CA LEU A 3 -13.53 -15.52 12.97
C LEU A 3 -14.75 -14.93 12.28
N GLU A 4 -15.55 -14.17 13.02
CA GLU A 4 -16.63 -13.37 12.48
C GLU A 4 -16.07 -12.51 11.33
N LYS A 5 -16.72 -12.54 10.17
CA LYS A 5 -16.34 -11.72 9.03
C LYS A 5 -16.51 -10.26 9.41
N ILE A 6 -15.41 -9.57 9.70
CA ILE A 6 -15.40 -8.13 9.98
C ILE A 6 -16.00 -7.42 8.75
N PRO A 7 -17.08 -6.64 8.91
CA PRO A 7 -17.67 -5.88 7.81
C PRO A 7 -16.64 -4.90 7.23
N LEU A 8 -16.54 -4.81 5.91
CA LEU A 8 -15.63 -3.89 5.22
C LEU A 8 -15.92 -2.42 5.54
N GLU A 9 -17.16 -2.10 5.92
CA GLU A 9 -17.60 -0.75 6.31
C GLU A 9 -17.19 -0.37 7.74
N SER A 10 -16.67 -1.32 8.52
CA SER A 10 -16.12 -1.02 9.84
C SER A 10 -14.72 -0.40 9.72
N PRO A 11 -14.29 0.48 10.66
CA PRO A 11 -12.93 1.00 10.68
C PRO A 11 -11.85 -0.09 10.65
N GLN A 12 -12.12 -1.24 11.27
CA GLN A 12 -11.23 -2.40 11.26
C GLN A 12 -11.18 -3.08 9.89
N GLY A 13 -12.31 -3.22 9.20
CA GLY A 13 -12.37 -3.76 7.84
C GLY A 13 -11.62 -2.88 6.83
N ALA A 14 -11.80 -1.57 6.93
CA ALA A 14 -11.09 -0.59 6.11
C ALA A 14 -9.57 -0.61 6.38
N GLN A 15 -9.15 -0.79 7.64
CA GLN A 15 -7.73 -0.92 8.00
C GLN A 15 -7.09 -2.18 7.40
N ILE A 16 -7.79 -3.32 7.48
CA ILE A 16 -7.33 -4.58 6.88
C ILE A 16 -7.14 -4.42 5.37
N GLU A 17 -8.08 -3.73 4.72
CA GLU A 17 -8.03 -3.48 3.29
C GLU A 17 -6.87 -2.55 2.88
N ALA A 18 -6.64 -1.47 3.63
CA ALA A 18 -5.49 -0.59 3.44
C ALA A 18 -4.15 -1.35 3.60
N HIS A 19 -4.03 -2.18 4.63
CA HIS A 19 -2.86 -3.05 4.83
C HIS A 19 -2.65 -3.98 3.63
N ARG A 20 -3.74 -4.61 3.16
CA ARG A 20 -3.72 -5.53 2.02
C ARG A 20 -3.20 -4.86 0.75
N LEU A 21 -3.66 -3.64 0.47
CA LEU A 21 -3.23 -2.84 -0.68
C LEU A 21 -1.73 -2.52 -0.62
N ILE A 22 -1.23 -2.11 0.54
CA ILE A 22 0.19 -1.80 0.74
C ILE A 22 1.05 -3.04 0.52
N ILE A 23 0.67 -4.19 1.09
CA ILE A 23 1.40 -5.45 0.90
C ILE A 23 1.45 -5.83 -0.58
N CYS A 24 0.31 -5.74 -1.29
CA CYS A 24 0.25 -6.02 -2.72
C CYS A 24 1.17 -5.10 -3.54
N LYS A 25 1.26 -3.81 -3.18
CA LYS A 25 2.19 -2.86 -3.80
C LYS A 25 3.65 -3.23 -3.56
N ILE A 26 4.01 -3.55 -2.31
CA ILE A 26 5.39 -3.95 -1.96
C ILE A 26 5.80 -5.17 -2.79
N ILE A 27 4.92 -6.18 -2.89
CA ILE A 27 5.14 -7.37 -3.73
C ILE A 27 5.33 -6.98 -5.19
N LEU A 28 4.44 -6.16 -5.75
CA LEU A 28 4.50 -5.76 -7.17
C LEU A 28 5.81 -5.01 -7.48
N MET A 29 6.20 -4.07 -6.62
CA MET A 29 7.44 -3.31 -6.77
C MET A 29 8.67 -4.21 -6.65
N GLU A 30 8.65 -5.23 -5.79
CA GLU A 30 9.75 -6.18 -5.69
C GLU A 30 9.82 -7.11 -6.91
N MET A 31 8.67 -7.53 -7.45
CA MET A 31 8.62 -8.27 -8.71
C MET A 31 9.22 -7.47 -9.86
N ASP A 32 8.87 -6.19 -9.97
CA ASP A 32 9.39 -5.31 -11.03
C ASP A 32 10.89 -5.08 -10.88
N ARG A 33 11.37 -4.80 -9.66
CA ARG A 33 12.80 -4.64 -9.35
C ARG A 33 13.62 -5.87 -9.72
N LYS A 34 13.12 -7.06 -9.41
CA LYS A 34 13.78 -8.34 -9.70
C LYS A 34 13.51 -8.85 -11.13
N ASN A 35 12.77 -8.08 -11.95
CA ASN A 35 12.33 -8.48 -13.28
C ASN A 35 11.61 -9.85 -13.30
N ILE A 36 10.83 -10.14 -12.25
CA ILE A 36 10.06 -11.37 -12.10
C ILE A 36 8.76 -11.24 -12.89
N ARG A 37 8.66 -12.06 -13.94
CA ARG A 37 7.47 -12.15 -14.78
C ARG A 37 6.44 -13.09 -14.17
N ALA A 38 5.17 -12.87 -14.46
CA ALA A 38 4.09 -13.76 -14.00
C ALA A 38 4.37 -15.24 -14.29
N ILE A 39 4.93 -15.56 -15.46
CA ILE A 39 5.23 -16.94 -15.86
C ILE A 39 6.21 -17.68 -14.94
N SER A 40 7.15 -16.98 -14.29
CA SER A 40 8.11 -17.64 -13.39
C SER A 40 7.47 -18.17 -12.11
N LEU A 41 6.26 -17.70 -11.78
CA LEU A 41 5.49 -18.15 -10.63
C LEU A 41 4.66 -19.41 -10.92
N ARG A 42 4.68 -19.93 -12.17
CA ARG A 42 3.89 -21.10 -12.58
C ARG A 42 4.14 -22.33 -11.70
N HIS A 43 5.36 -22.47 -11.20
CA HIS A 43 5.79 -23.62 -10.39
C HIS A 43 5.59 -23.41 -8.89
N THR A 44 4.97 -22.31 -8.46
CA THR A 44 4.66 -22.06 -7.05
C THR A 44 3.19 -22.41 -6.80
N PRO A 45 2.90 -23.55 -6.16
CA PRO A 45 1.52 -23.95 -5.85
C PRO A 45 0.82 -22.87 -5.03
N GLY A 46 -0.47 -22.64 -5.31
CA GLY A 46 -1.27 -21.62 -4.63
C GLY A 46 -1.22 -20.22 -5.25
N ILE A 47 -0.30 -19.94 -6.18
CA ILE A 47 -0.25 -18.65 -6.88
C ILE A 47 -0.98 -18.74 -8.23
N LYS A 48 -1.97 -17.87 -8.43
CA LYS A 48 -2.68 -17.77 -9.73
C LYS A 48 -1.87 -16.92 -10.70
N HIS A 49 -0.74 -17.47 -11.17
CA HIS A 49 0.28 -16.72 -11.91
C HIS A 49 -0.25 -15.94 -13.12
N LYS A 50 -1.22 -16.47 -13.88
CA LYS A 50 -1.80 -15.79 -15.06
C LYS A 50 -2.44 -14.43 -14.74
N THR A 51 -2.99 -14.28 -13.54
CA THR A 51 -3.75 -13.08 -13.14
C THR A 51 -3.11 -12.34 -11.96
N VAL A 52 -1.99 -12.85 -11.43
CA VAL A 52 -1.37 -12.34 -10.20
C VAL A 52 -1.04 -10.85 -10.26
N ARG A 53 -0.47 -10.36 -11.38
CA ARG A 53 -0.14 -8.93 -11.54
C ARG A 53 -1.37 -8.03 -11.49
N LYS A 54 -2.41 -8.36 -12.25
CA LYS A 54 -3.68 -7.61 -12.26
C LYS A 54 -4.31 -7.58 -10.86
N ARG A 55 -4.26 -8.71 -10.15
CA ARG A 55 -4.82 -8.83 -8.79
C ARG A 55 -3.98 -8.09 -7.76
N LEU A 56 -2.66 -8.08 -7.89
CA LEU A 56 -1.78 -7.26 -7.04
C LEU A 56 -2.05 -5.78 -7.26
N GLN A 57 -2.21 -5.32 -8.51
CA GLN A 57 -2.55 -3.94 -8.83
C GLN A 57 -3.88 -3.50 -8.22
N SER A 58 -4.87 -4.40 -8.21
CA SER A 58 -6.17 -4.11 -7.60
C SER A 58 -6.24 -4.41 -6.10
N GLY A 59 -5.19 -4.95 -5.47
CA GLY A 59 -5.21 -5.36 -4.06
C GLY A 59 -5.99 -6.65 -3.76
N HIS A 60 -6.48 -7.39 -4.75
CA HIS A 60 -7.37 -8.54 -4.57
C HIS A 60 -6.62 -9.90 -4.49
N VAL A 61 -5.49 -9.91 -3.78
CA VAL A 61 -4.71 -11.12 -3.49
C VAL A 61 -4.99 -11.53 -2.04
N PRO A 62 -5.50 -12.75 -1.78
CA PRO A 62 -5.71 -13.27 -0.42
C PRO A 62 -4.42 -13.32 0.39
N GLY A 63 -4.53 -13.21 1.71
CA GLY A 63 -3.36 -13.21 2.62
C GLY A 63 -2.46 -14.43 2.45
N GLU A 64 -3.02 -15.62 2.25
CA GLU A 64 -2.25 -16.85 1.99
C GLU A 64 -1.39 -16.74 0.72
N GLU A 65 -1.95 -16.22 -0.38
CA GLU A 65 -1.22 -16.00 -1.63
C GLU A 65 -0.19 -14.88 -1.51
N GLN A 66 -0.47 -13.84 -0.70
CA GLN A 66 0.52 -12.81 -0.36
C GLN A 66 1.70 -13.40 0.41
N ALA A 67 1.44 -14.26 1.41
CA ALA A 67 2.50 -14.92 2.19
C ALA A 67 3.40 -15.78 1.30
N LEU A 68 2.82 -16.52 0.35
CA LEU A 68 3.58 -17.28 -0.65
C LEU A 68 4.46 -16.37 -1.52
N LEU A 69 3.92 -15.23 -1.98
CA LEU A 69 4.68 -14.25 -2.78
C LEU A 69 5.80 -13.60 -1.96
N ILE A 70 5.54 -13.24 -0.70
CA ILE A 70 6.54 -12.68 0.23
C ILE A 70 7.70 -13.67 0.41
N HIS A 71 7.39 -14.94 0.67
CA HIS A 71 8.38 -15.99 0.81
C HIS A 71 9.17 -16.21 -0.49
N HIS A 72 8.50 -16.36 -1.63
CA HIS A 72 9.12 -16.56 -2.94
C HIS A 72 10.07 -15.41 -3.31
N LEU A 73 9.65 -14.18 -3.02
CA LEU A 73 10.43 -12.98 -3.29
C LEU A 73 11.52 -12.73 -2.23
N ARG A 74 11.59 -13.53 -1.15
CA ARG A 74 12.50 -13.30 -0.01
C ARG A 74 12.37 -11.88 0.53
N LEU A 75 11.14 -11.41 0.67
CA LEU A 75 10.85 -10.14 1.30
C LEU A 75 10.96 -10.29 2.82
N ASP A 76 11.57 -9.30 3.46
CA ASP A 76 11.73 -9.22 4.91
C ASP A 76 10.37 -8.87 5.56
N PRO A 77 9.76 -9.78 6.34
CA PRO A 77 8.45 -9.55 6.97
C PRO A 77 8.45 -8.35 7.93
N ASP A 78 9.55 -8.09 8.62
CA ASP A 78 9.63 -7.01 9.61
C ASP A 78 9.62 -5.65 8.90
N ARG A 79 10.29 -5.55 7.74
CA ARG A 79 10.22 -4.34 6.90
C ARG A 79 8.84 -4.13 6.31
N ILE A 80 8.16 -5.20 5.91
CA ILE A 80 6.77 -5.10 5.44
C ILE A 80 5.88 -4.59 6.57
N ALA A 81 5.98 -5.19 7.76
CA ALA A 81 5.21 -4.79 8.92
C ALA A 81 5.46 -3.33 9.31
N PHE A 82 6.72 -2.88 9.24
CA PHE A 82 7.10 -1.48 9.46
C PHE A 82 6.41 -0.55 8.46
N ILE A 83 6.52 -0.83 7.15
CA ILE A 83 5.91 0.01 6.10
C ILE A 83 4.39 0.04 6.24
N VAL A 84 3.76 -1.12 6.43
CA VAL A 84 2.31 -1.23 6.65
C VAL A 84 1.87 -0.43 7.87
N SER A 85 2.61 -0.48 8.97
CA SER A 85 2.27 0.28 10.17
C SER A 85 2.38 1.80 10.00
N CYS A 86 3.25 2.28 9.12
CA CYS A 86 3.42 3.71 8.85
C CYS A 86 2.39 4.26 7.85
N LEU A 87 1.95 3.41 6.92
CA LEU A 87 1.16 3.81 5.76
C LEU A 87 -0.29 3.31 5.77
N GLY A 88 -0.60 2.28 6.54
CA GLY A 88 -1.84 1.50 6.47
C GLY A 88 -3.09 2.14 7.05
N GLU A 89 -3.13 3.44 7.27
CA GLU A 89 -4.27 4.11 7.91
C GLU A 89 -5.46 4.22 6.95
N ALA A 90 -6.56 3.57 7.32
CA ALA A 90 -7.77 3.45 6.52
C ALA A 90 -8.36 4.78 6.04
N GLU A 91 -8.27 5.84 6.86
CA GLU A 91 -8.90 7.15 6.63
C GLU A 91 -8.47 7.81 5.30
N PHE A 92 -7.34 7.39 4.72
CA PHE A 92 -6.81 7.95 3.49
C PHE A 92 -7.11 7.13 2.22
N TYR A 93 -7.61 5.89 2.32
CA TYR A 93 -7.77 5.01 1.17
C TYR A 93 -9.21 4.91 0.63
N PHE A 94 -10.21 5.37 1.38
CA PHE A 94 -11.64 5.21 1.05
C PHE A 94 -12.39 6.54 0.83
N THR A 95 -11.69 7.63 0.54
CA THR A 95 -12.27 8.94 0.21
C THR A 95 -12.11 9.28 -1.28
N ASP A 96 -12.73 10.36 -1.75
CA ASP A 96 -12.62 10.89 -3.13
C ASP A 96 -11.18 11.21 -3.58
N HIS A 97 -10.22 11.06 -2.68
CA HIS A 97 -8.80 11.32 -2.89
C HIS A 97 -7.98 10.03 -3.14
N CYS A 98 -8.66 8.89 -3.31
CA CYS A 98 -8.06 7.55 -3.38
C CYS A 98 -6.90 7.46 -4.38
N THR A 99 -7.00 8.07 -5.56
CA THR A 99 -5.96 8.02 -6.60
C THR A 99 -4.67 8.74 -6.18
N VAL A 100 -4.80 9.95 -5.62
CA VAL A 100 -3.63 10.72 -5.16
C VAL A 100 -2.96 10.03 -3.97
N MET A 101 -3.77 9.50 -3.05
CA MET A 101 -3.25 8.74 -1.90
C MET A 101 -2.59 7.43 -2.33
N TYR A 102 -3.13 6.78 -3.36
CA TYR A 102 -2.54 5.61 -3.97
C TYR A 102 -1.15 5.92 -4.54
N ASP A 103 -0.99 7.02 -5.30
CA ASP A 103 0.28 7.41 -5.90
C ASP A 103 1.32 7.83 -4.85
N LEU A 104 0.90 8.66 -3.88
CA LEU A 104 1.75 9.05 -2.77
C LEU A 104 2.24 7.83 -1.97
N THR A 105 1.35 6.88 -1.68
CA THR A 105 1.71 5.63 -0.99
C THR A 105 2.80 4.87 -1.76
N THR A 106 2.69 4.80 -3.09
CA THR A 106 3.71 4.13 -3.92
C THR A 106 5.08 4.79 -3.77
N GLN A 107 5.12 6.12 -3.79
CA GLN A 107 6.37 6.88 -3.62
C GLN A 107 6.96 6.71 -2.21
N LEU A 108 6.12 6.77 -1.17
CA LEU A 108 6.56 6.55 0.21
C LEU A 108 7.11 5.14 0.41
N ILE A 109 6.47 4.11 -0.16
CA ILE A 109 7.00 2.74 -0.12
C ILE A 109 8.38 2.67 -0.79
N ALA A 110 8.58 3.33 -1.93
CA ALA A 110 9.87 3.37 -2.62
C ALA A 110 10.97 3.97 -1.73
N VAL A 111 10.71 5.15 -1.15
CA VAL A 111 11.64 5.85 -0.25
C VAL A 111 11.94 5.01 0.99
N MET A 112 10.93 4.42 1.62
CA MET A 112 11.13 3.58 2.81
C MET A 112 11.98 2.34 2.47
N ARG A 113 11.79 1.72 1.32
CA ARG A 113 12.60 0.56 0.90
C ARG A 113 14.06 0.90 0.64
N GLU A 114 14.38 2.12 0.19
CA GLU A 114 15.75 2.58 -0.04
C GLU A 114 16.44 3.00 1.26
N THR A 115 15.68 3.57 2.19
CA THR A 115 16.20 4.09 3.47
C THR A 115 16.34 3.01 4.55
N LEU A 116 15.42 2.05 4.64
CA LEU A 116 15.47 0.98 5.64
C LEU A 116 16.76 0.16 5.64
N PRO A 117 17.35 -0.25 4.51
CA PRO A 117 18.65 -0.93 4.51
C PRO A 117 19.77 -0.14 5.21
N ALA A 118 19.76 1.20 5.09
CA ALA A 118 20.77 2.07 5.69
C ALA A 118 20.64 2.19 7.21
N LEU A 119 19.45 1.92 7.75
CA LEU A 119 19.15 2.05 9.18
C LEU A 119 19.61 0.83 10.00
N GLY A 120 19.86 -0.31 9.34
CA GLY A 120 20.40 -1.51 9.96
C GLY A 120 19.46 -2.18 10.97
N GLY A 121 18.89 -3.33 10.60
CA GLY A 121 18.32 -4.34 11.51
C GLY A 121 17.10 -3.95 12.35
N ASP A 122 17.21 -2.96 13.24
CA ASP A 122 16.17 -2.53 14.16
C ASP A 122 15.59 -1.17 13.76
N PHE A 123 14.34 -1.20 13.28
CA PHE A 123 13.60 -0.01 12.86
C PHE A 123 12.59 0.43 13.92
N MET A 124 12.44 -0.31 15.03
CA MET A 124 11.45 0.02 16.07
C MET A 124 11.61 1.42 16.66
N PRO A 125 12.84 1.92 16.96
CA PRO A 125 13.01 3.24 17.56
C PRO A 125 12.51 4.41 16.71
N ILE A 126 12.47 4.24 15.39
CA ILE A 126 12.10 5.29 14.44
C ILE A 126 10.69 5.11 13.87
N LYS A 127 10.04 3.98 14.13
CA LYS A 127 8.73 3.62 13.60
C LYS A 127 7.67 4.69 13.84
N ASP A 128 7.56 5.15 15.08
CA ASP A 128 6.54 6.12 15.46
C ASP A 128 6.82 7.49 14.80
N GLN A 129 8.09 7.86 14.67
CA GLN A 129 8.50 9.10 14.01
C GLN A 129 8.16 9.06 12.51
N TYR A 130 8.45 7.96 11.83
CA TYR A 130 8.07 7.76 10.43
C TYR A 130 6.55 7.76 10.27
N GLY A 131 5.80 7.11 11.16
CA GLY A 131 4.34 7.12 11.16
C GLY A 131 3.75 8.52 11.32
N ILE A 132 4.30 9.34 12.22
CA ILE A 132 3.89 10.75 12.40
C ILE A 132 4.19 11.58 11.15
N ILE A 133 5.38 11.46 10.58
CA ILE A 133 5.78 12.20 9.38
C ILE A 133 4.90 11.78 8.19
N ALA A 134 4.69 10.48 7.99
CA ALA A 134 3.87 9.96 6.92
C ALA A 134 2.42 10.46 7.03
N ARG A 135 1.84 10.45 8.23
CA ARG A 135 0.53 11.07 8.50
C ARG A 135 0.46 12.54 8.10
N LYS A 136 1.46 13.32 8.53
CA LYS A 136 1.52 14.75 8.24
C LYS A 136 1.58 15.00 6.73
N ILE A 137 2.42 14.28 5.99
CA ILE A 137 2.53 14.39 4.53
C ILE A 137 1.20 14.04 3.86
N ARG A 138 0.56 12.93 4.27
CA ARG A 138 -0.74 12.51 3.73
C ARG A 138 -1.81 13.59 3.92
N GLY A 139 -1.93 14.14 5.13
CA GLY A 139 -2.89 15.22 5.42
C GLY A 139 -2.65 16.47 4.57
N LEU A 140 -1.39 16.87 4.37
CA LEU A 140 -1.05 18.01 3.51
C LEU A 140 -1.41 17.77 2.04
N VAL A 141 -1.16 16.56 1.53
CA VAL A 141 -1.47 16.20 0.13
C VAL A 141 -2.97 16.15 -0.11
N VAL A 142 -3.75 15.57 0.82
CA VAL A 142 -5.22 15.57 0.74
C VAL A 142 -5.77 16.99 0.71
N GLU A 143 -5.32 17.83 1.65
CA GLU A 143 -5.79 19.22 1.74
C GLU A 143 -5.41 20.04 0.49
N GLN A 144 -4.21 19.83 -0.07
CA GLN A 144 -3.82 20.48 -1.31
C GLN A 144 -4.66 20.00 -2.50
N HIS A 145 -4.96 18.71 -2.58
CA HIS A 145 -5.79 18.16 -3.65
C HIS A 145 -7.23 18.69 -3.58
N ARG A 146 -7.81 18.79 -2.37
CA ARG A 146 -9.11 19.41 -2.14
C ARG A 146 -9.17 20.85 -2.66
N ARG A 147 -8.18 21.68 -2.30
CA ARG A 147 -8.08 23.07 -2.79
C ARG A 147 -7.96 23.16 -4.32
N ASN A 148 -7.25 22.21 -4.94
CA ASN A 148 -7.10 22.19 -6.40
C ASN A 148 -8.43 21.85 -7.09
N LEU A 149 -9.22 20.91 -6.53
CA LEU A 149 -10.56 20.59 -7.05
C LEU A 149 -11.51 21.79 -6.94
N GLU A 150 -11.50 22.49 -5.79
CA GLU A 150 -12.33 23.69 -5.58
C GLU A 150 -12.01 24.80 -6.58
N ARG A 151 -10.72 25.04 -6.83
CA ARG A 151 -10.28 26.01 -7.85
C ARG A 151 -10.72 25.60 -9.25
N PHE A 152 -10.54 24.34 -9.61
CA PHE A 152 -10.94 23.84 -10.93
C PHE A 152 -12.44 24.05 -11.21
N VAL A 153 -13.30 23.80 -10.21
CA VAL A 153 -14.75 24.05 -10.33
C VAL A 153 -15.04 25.55 -10.50
N LEU A 154 -14.35 26.42 -9.76
CA LEU A 154 -14.53 27.87 -9.88
C LEU A 154 -14.10 28.40 -11.26
N ASP A 155 -12.98 27.90 -11.79
CA ASP A 155 -12.46 28.32 -13.10
C ASP A 155 -13.40 27.87 -14.25
N GLN A 156 -14.07 26.72 -14.12
CA GLN A 156 -15.08 26.27 -15.07
C GLN A 156 -16.32 27.17 -15.07
N ASN A 157 -16.82 27.55 -13.89
CA ASN A 157 -18.00 28.39 -13.76
C ASN A 157 -17.75 29.86 -14.14
N ALA A 158 -16.50 30.32 -14.11
CA ALA A 158 -16.12 31.67 -14.55
C ALA A 158 -15.93 31.78 -16.08
N SER A 159 -15.94 30.64 -16.78
CA SER A 159 -15.75 30.54 -18.24
C SER A 159 -17.07 30.33 -19.01
N GLU A 160 -18.20 30.27 -18.30
CA GLU A 160 -19.58 30.27 -18.83
C GLU A 160 -20.23 31.66 -18.72
#